data_AF-A0A970TJ38-F1
#
_entry.id   AF-A0A970TJ38-F1
#
_cell.length_a   1.000
_cell.length_b   1.000
_cell.length_c   1.000
_cell.angle_alpha   90.00
_cell.angle_beta   90.00
_cell.angle_gamma   90.00
#
_symmetry.space_group_name_H-M   'P 1'
#
loop_
_entity.id
_entity.type
_entity.pdbx_description
1 polymer ?
#
loop_
_entity_poly.entity_id
_entity_poly.type
_entity_poly.pdbx_seq_one_letter_code
_entity_poly.pdbx_strand_id
1 'polypeptide(L)'
;MRRYILMLMLVMGALSLMAQEMPNAIVVFRDTSDATYRLIQLEDPDYPVNTPVEERWLILAYLSEDDKIDPLDAKGNPTGNDIVNPYLTSIENAIEGQVTNGLLIGPEEIGYRLGFGGAVVTPEHFGKYVYIRIFNAHKLEDATKYMVLHTPILVEGEGPQSTTIIPDYGWDMDPVWKWIEAPREY
;
A
#
# COMPACT_ATOMS: atom_id res chain seq x y z
N MET A 1 -53.41 -0.68 1.05
CA MET A 1 -52.37 -0.93 0.02
C MET A 1 -51.51 0.31 -0.27
N ARG A 2 -52.09 1.44 -0.71
CA ARG A 2 -51.35 2.67 -1.05
C ARG A 2 -50.44 3.25 0.06
N ARG A 3 -50.84 3.15 1.34
CA ARG A 3 -50.04 3.60 2.50
C ARG A 3 -48.80 2.73 2.78
N TYR A 4 -48.86 1.43 2.49
CA TYR A 4 -47.74 0.51 2.69
C TYR A 4 -46.68 0.65 1.59
N ILE A 5 -47.12 0.91 0.35
CA ILE A 5 -46.22 1.19 -0.79
C ILE A 5 -45.43 2.48 -0.55
N LEU A 6 -46.09 3.52 -0.01
CA LEU A 6 -45.44 4.78 0.35
C LEU A 6 -44.41 4.61 1.47
N MET A 7 -44.71 3.82 2.51
CA MET A 7 -43.72 3.49 3.54
C MET A 7 -42.54 2.69 2.98
N LEU A 8 -42.79 1.72 2.12
CA LEU A 8 -41.74 0.91 1.51
C LEU A 8 -40.79 1.77 0.64
N MET A 9 -41.34 2.70 -0.14
CA MET A 9 -40.54 3.65 -0.94
C MET A 9 -39.73 4.61 -0.06
N LEU A 10 -40.28 5.08 1.07
CA LEU A 10 -39.57 5.93 2.03
C LEU A 10 -38.42 5.19 2.72
N VAL A 11 -38.64 3.92 3.09
CA VAL A 11 -37.60 3.07 3.70
C VAL A 11 -36.51 2.72 2.68
N MET A 12 -36.86 2.37 1.44
CA MET A 12 -35.86 2.13 0.40
C MET A 12 -35.09 3.41 0.01
N GLY A 13 -35.76 4.56 -0.01
CA GLY A 13 -35.14 5.87 -0.22
C GLY A 13 -34.15 6.24 0.90
N ALA A 14 -34.52 5.98 2.16
CA ALA A 14 -33.64 6.21 3.31
C ALA A 14 -32.43 5.25 3.31
N LEU A 15 -32.62 3.98 2.94
CA LEU A 15 -31.53 3.01 2.81
C LEU A 15 -30.57 3.35 1.65
N SER A 16 -31.09 3.92 0.56
CA SER A 16 -30.25 4.37 -0.56
C SER A 16 -29.52 5.69 -0.29
N LEU A 17 -30.06 6.56 0.58
CA LEU A 17 -29.37 7.74 1.11
C LEU A 17 -28.27 7.38 2.13
N MET A 18 -28.47 6.33 2.93
CA MET A 18 -27.45 5.81 3.85
C MET A 18 -26.36 4.99 3.14
N ALA A 19 -26.63 4.53 1.92
CA ALA A 19 -25.64 3.93 1.03
C ALA A 19 -24.89 4.98 0.17
N GLN A 20 -25.12 6.28 0.39
CA GLN A 20 -24.31 7.33 -0.24
C GLN A 20 -22.93 7.33 0.41
N GLU A 21 -21.98 6.71 -0.30
CA GLU A 21 -20.53 6.86 -0.21
C GLU A 21 -20.02 7.00 1.24
N MET A 22 -19.85 5.87 1.92
CA MET A 22 -18.90 5.83 3.05
C MET A 22 -17.57 6.38 2.52
N PRO A 23 -17.00 7.47 3.07
CA PRO A 23 -15.72 7.98 2.61
C PRO A 23 -14.65 6.89 2.65
N ASN A 24 -13.81 6.84 1.60
CA ASN A 24 -12.67 5.93 1.59
C ASN A 24 -11.79 6.14 2.83
N ALA A 25 -11.18 5.08 3.32
CA ALA A 25 -10.09 5.20 4.27
C ALA A 25 -8.81 5.56 3.52
N ILE A 26 -7.97 6.42 4.12
CA ILE A 26 -6.63 6.73 3.59
C ILE A 26 -5.63 6.29 4.63
N VAL A 27 -4.89 5.22 4.35
CA VAL A 27 -3.85 4.69 5.22
C VAL A 27 -2.52 5.28 4.81
N VAL A 28 -2.05 6.26 5.59
CA VAL A 28 -0.77 6.94 5.33
C VAL A 28 0.33 6.22 6.07
N PHE A 29 1.32 5.72 5.35
CA PHE A 29 2.50 5.07 5.92
C PHE A 29 3.59 6.14 6.14
N ARG A 30 4.19 6.18 7.32
CA ARG A 30 5.26 7.14 7.65
C ARG A 30 6.39 6.51 8.44
N ASP A 31 7.63 6.70 7.97
CA ASP A 31 8.83 6.47 8.77
C ASP A 31 9.31 7.82 9.29
N THR A 32 9.35 7.97 10.61
CA THR A 32 9.83 9.19 11.25
C THR A 32 11.34 9.18 11.48
N SER A 33 12.06 8.16 11.01
CA SER A 33 13.50 7.97 11.16
C SER A 33 14.20 7.77 9.81
N ASP A 34 15.52 7.55 9.85
CA ASP A 34 16.35 7.14 8.70
C ASP A 34 16.29 5.64 8.38
N ALA A 35 15.53 4.84 9.14
CA ALA A 35 15.65 3.39 9.05
C ALA A 35 15.32 2.87 7.65
N THR A 36 14.18 3.27 7.06
CA THR A 36 13.82 2.85 5.70
C THR A 36 14.87 3.31 4.69
N TYR A 37 15.35 4.55 4.79
CA TYR A 37 16.39 5.08 3.91
C TYR A 37 17.66 4.22 3.93
N ARG A 38 18.11 3.82 5.12
CA ARG A 38 19.27 2.94 5.26
C ARG A 38 19.02 1.55 4.66
N LEU A 39 17.81 1.01 4.75
CA LEU A 39 17.46 -0.27 4.11
C LEU A 39 17.46 -0.17 2.58
N ILE A 40 17.03 0.96 2.01
CA ILE A 40 17.14 1.25 0.58
C ILE A 40 18.62 1.28 0.16
N GLN A 41 19.47 1.99 0.91
CA GLN A 41 20.91 2.06 0.64
C GLN A 41 21.64 0.72 0.76
N LEU A 42 21.10 -0.27 1.48
CA LEU A 42 21.67 -1.62 1.51
C LEU A 42 21.47 -2.37 0.18
N GLU A 43 20.38 -2.11 -0.53
CA GLU A 43 20.11 -2.70 -1.85
C GLU A 43 20.76 -1.91 -2.97
N ASP A 44 20.66 -0.57 -2.91
CA ASP A 44 21.25 0.34 -3.88
C ASP A 44 21.90 1.52 -3.15
N PRO A 45 23.24 1.46 -2.91
CA PRO A 45 23.99 2.52 -2.25
C PRO A 45 23.91 3.88 -2.97
N ASP A 46 23.63 3.87 -4.28
CA ASP A 46 23.59 5.05 -5.14
C ASP A 46 22.15 5.54 -5.39
N TYR A 47 21.14 4.96 -4.71
CA TYR A 47 19.75 5.37 -4.86
C TYR A 47 19.59 6.90 -4.67
N PRO A 48 19.03 7.64 -5.64
CA PRO A 48 19.09 9.08 -5.62
C PRO A 48 18.30 9.68 -4.45
N VAL A 49 18.94 10.61 -3.75
CA VAL A 49 18.28 11.47 -2.77
C VAL A 49 17.35 12.44 -3.48
N ASN A 50 16.12 12.61 -2.96
CA ASN A 50 15.07 13.38 -3.65
C ASN A 50 14.85 12.87 -5.08
N THR A 51 14.58 11.57 -5.17
CA THR A 51 14.57 10.78 -6.40
C THR A 51 13.70 11.41 -7.50
N PRO A 52 14.26 11.63 -8.72
CA PRO A 52 13.48 12.01 -9.89
C PRO A 52 12.38 10.99 -10.19
N VAL A 53 11.23 11.42 -10.71
CA VAL A 53 10.03 10.58 -10.87
C VAL A 53 10.32 9.30 -11.66
N GLU A 54 11.11 9.43 -12.70
CA GLU A 54 11.53 8.37 -13.63
C GLU A 54 12.47 7.33 -13.00
N GLU A 55 13.13 7.66 -11.90
CA GLU A 55 14.06 6.77 -11.18
C GLU A 55 13.41 6.15 -9.93
N ARG A 56 12.18 6.57 -9.59
CA ARG A 56 11.53 6.13 -8.36
C ARG A 56 11.12 4.67 -8.42
N TRP A 57 11.51 3.96 -7.38
CA TRP A 57 11.06 2.61 -7.13
C TRP A 57 9.56 2.53 -6.86
N LEU A 58 8.97 1.40 -7.25
CA LEU A 58 7.54 1.18 -7.13
C LEU A 58 7.16 0.83 -5.69
N ILE A 59 6.04 1.41 -5.23
CA ILE A 59 5.42 1.08 -3.95
C ILE A 59 3.99 0.67 -4.23
N LEU A 60 3.68 -0.59 -3.93
CA LEU A 60 2.33 -1.12 -4.09
C LEU A 60 1.72 -1.43 -2.73
N ALA A 61 0.48 -1.01 -2.56
CA ALA A 61 -0.39 -1.45 -1.49
C ALA A 61 -1.15 -2.71 -1.89
N TYR A 62 -1.35 -3.55 -0.88
CA TYR A 62 -2.07 -4.81 -0.98
C TYR A 62 -3.16 -4.85 0.09
N LEU A 63 -4.18 -5.64 -0.18
CA LEU A 63 -5.24 -5.95 0.78
C LEU A 63 -5.21 -7.45 1.08
N SER A 64 -5.38 -7.81 2.35
CA SER A 64 -5.48 -9.19 2.82
C SER A 64 -6.76 -9.44 3.61
N GLU A 65 -7.24 -10.67 3.61
CA GLU A 65 -8.39 -11.09 4.42
C GLU A 65 -8.00 -11.43 5.86
N ASP A 66 -6.71 -11.68 6.14
CA ASP A 66 -6.19 -11.95 7.47
C ASP A 66 -4.96 -11.10 7.81
N ASP A 67 -4.40 -11.33 8.99
CA ASP A 67 -3.25 -10.59 9.51
C ASP A 67 -1.90 -11.12 9.00
N LYS A 68 -1.92 -11.94 7.94
CA LYS A 68 -0.75 -12.56 7.36
C LYS A 68 -0.49 -12.02 5.97
N ILE A 69 0.79 -11.89 5.64
CA ILE A 69 1.23 -11.47 4.32
C ILE A 69 1.69 -12.72 3.58
N ASP A 70 0.97 -13.07 2.53
CA ASP A 70 1.31 -14.19 1.66
C ASP A 70 2.53 -13.86 0.79
N PRO A 71 3.31 -14.86 0.35
CA PRO A 71 4.44 -14.65 -0.56
C PRO A 71 3.97 -14.19 -1.94
N LEU A 72 4.89 -13.64 -2.73
CA LEU A 72 4.65 -13.37 -4.14
C LEU A 72 4.89 -14.63 -4.98
N ASP A 73 4.23 -14.72 -6.13
CA ASP A 73 4.59 -15.68 -7.18
C ASP A 73 5.89 -15.24 -7.91
N ALA A 74 6.40 -16.10 -8.79
CA ALA A 74 7.63 -15.83 -9.55
C ALA A 74 7.53 -14.65 -10.52
N LYS A 75 6.34 -14.06 -10.71
CA LYS A 75 6.11 -12.87 -11.53
C LYS A 75 5.85 -11.61 -10.68
N GLY A 76 5.93 -11.72 -9.36
CA GLY A 76 5.68 -10.62 -8.44
C GLY A 76 4.20 -10.37 -8.12
N ASN A 77 3.29 -11.28 -8.50
CA ASN A 77 1.87 -11.17 -8.14
C ASN A 77 1.63 -11.70 -6.72
N PRO A 78 0.67 -11.15 -5.97
CA PRO A 78 0.30 -11.69 -4.67
C PRO A 78 -0.31 -13.09 -4.80
N THR A 79 -0.20 -13.90 -3.75
CA THR A 79 -0.76 -15.26 -3.69
C THR A 79 -1.73 -15.39 -2.51
N GLY A 80 -2.39 -16.54 -2.40
CA GLY A 80 -3.32 -16.83 -1.31
C GLY A 80 -4.51 -15.90 -1.28
N ASN A 81 -4.75 -15.22 -0.15
CA ASN A 81 -5.86 -14.28 0.04
C ASN A 81 -5.49 -12.81 -0.26
N ASP A 82 -4.23 -12.55 -0.56
CA ASP A 82 -3.73 -11.22 -0.85
C ASP A 82 -4.10 -10.77 -2.26
N ILE A 83 -4.53 -9.52 -2.38
CA ILE A 83 -4.78 -8.85 -3.67
C ILE A 83 -4.00 -7.54 -3.74
N VAL A 84 -3.64 -7.12 -4.95
CA VAL A 84 -3.21 -5.74 -5.18
C VAL A 84 -4.38 -4.83 -4.82
N ASN A 85 -4.12 -3.74 -4.10
CA ASN A 85 -5.17 -2.78 -3.79
C ASN A 85 -5.75 -2.24 -5.11
N PRO A 86 -7.05 -2.44 -5.40
CA PRO A 86 -7.60 -2.11 -6.72
C PRO A 86 -7.74 -0.61 -6.97
N TYR A 87 -7.44 0.23 -5.97
CA TYR A 87 -7.48 1.67 -6.15
C TYR A 87 -6.38 2.16 -7.10
N LEU A 88 -6.78 2.95 -8.09
CA LEU A 88 -5.89 3.68 -8.99
C LEU A 88 -5.78 5.12 -8.51
N THR A 89 -4.55 5.58 -8.28
CA THR A 89 -4.31 7.00 -8.01
C THR A 89 -4.56 7.83 -9.26
N SER A 90 -4.89 9.11 -9.09
CA SER A 90 -5.12 10.05 -10.20
C SER A 90 -3.82 10.51 -10.88
N ILE A 91 -2.72 9.77 -10.72
CA ILE A 91 -1.42 10.08 -11.31
C ILE A 91 -1.43 9.52 -12.75
N GLU A 92 -0.89 10.28 -13.70
CA GLU A 92 -0.80 9.83 -15.09
C GLU A 92 0.05 8.55 -15.17
N ASN A 93 -0.46 7.53 -15.87
CA ASN A 93 0.15 6.19 -15.97
C ASN A 93 0.26 5.43 -14.63
N ALA A 94 -0.54 5.78 -13.62
CA ALA A 94 -0.63 5.01 -12.39
C ALA A 94 -1.06 3.56 -12.67
N ILE A 95 -0.48 2.63 -11.93
CA ILE A 95 -0.92 1.23 -11.89
C ILE A 95 -1.71 0.94 -10.61
N GLU A 96 -2.48 -0.15 -10.63
CA GLU A 96 -3.29 -0.56 -9.47
C GLU A 96 -2.40 -0.75 -8.23
N GLY A 97 -2.89 -0.25 -7.09
CA GLY A 97 -2.22 -0.37 -5.80
C GLY A 97 -1.08 0.62 -5.61
N GLN A 98 -0.70 1.39 -6.62
CA GLN A 98 0.35 2.38 -6.50
C GLN A 98 -0.02 3.45 -5.47
N VAL A 99 0.79 3.57 -4.41
CA VAL A 99 0.47 4.42 -3.24
C VAL A 99 0.75 5.91 -3.48
N THR A 100 1.71 6.22 -4.35
CA THR A 100 2.12 7.58 -4.71
C THR A 100 2.92 7.53 -6.02
N ASN A 101 3.50 8.64 -6.44
CA ASN A 101 4.38 8.70 -7.60
C ASN A 101 5.75 8.05 -7.35
N GLY A 102 5.78 6.84 -6.75
CA GLY A 102 6.98 6.07 -6.42
C GLY A 102 7.73 6.52 -5.15
N LEU A 103 8.81 5.81 -4.83
CA LEU A 103 9.63 6.00 -3.64
C LEU A 103 10.44 7.29 -3.70
N LEU A 104 9.94 8.31 -3.02
CA LEU A 104 10.67 9.53 -2.72
C LEU A 104 11.23 9.42 -1.29
N ILE A 105 12.55 9.32 -1.17
CA ILE A 105 13.23 9.19 0.12
C ILE A 105 14.59 9.89 0.12
N GLY A 106 15.08 10.19 1.31
CA GLY A 106 16.37 10.79 1.60
C GLY A 106 16.62 10.84 3.11
N PRO A 107 17.81 11.29 3.54
CA PRO A 107 18.13 11.37 4.96
C PRO A 107 17.24 12.38 5.70
N GLU A 108 17.08 12.15 7.00
CA GLU A 108 16.31 13.00 7.92
C GLU A 108 16.74 14.47 7.85
N GLU A 109 18.04 14.73 7.75
CA GLU A 109 18.65 16.07 7.78
C GLU A 109 18.14 16.99 6.67
N ILE A 110 17.66 16.44 5.55
CA ILE A 110 17.13 17.19 4.41
C ILE A 110 15.59 17.13 4.32
N GLY A 111 14.92 16.50 5.29
CA GLY A 111 13.46 16.47 5.37
C GLY A 111 12.77 15.53 4.38
N TYR A 112 13.50 14.67 3.68
CA TYR A 112 12.96 13.69 2.72
C TYR A 112 12.75 12.31 3.35
N ARG A 113 12.28 12.27 4.61
CA ARG A 113 11.90 10.99 5.23
C ARG A 113 10.77 10.34 4.43
N LEU A 114 10.55 9.05 4.69
CA LEU A 114 9.45 8.33 4.09
C LEU A 114 8.09 8.92 4.50
N GLY A 115 7.57 9.80 3.65
CA GLY A 115 6.26 10.43 3.78
C GLY A 115 5.45 10.13 2.53
N PHE A 116 4.74 9.00 2.54
CA PHE A 116 4.04 8.55 1.35
C PHE A 116 2.70 9.29 1.13
N GLY A 117 2.21 9.19 -0.11
CA GLY A 117 0.77 9.14 -0.35
C GLY A 117 0.15 7.95 0.41
N GLY A 118 -1.15 7.97 0.67
CA GLY A 118 -1.80 6.89 1.41
C GLY A 118 -2.33 5.79 0.50
N ALA A 119 -2.37 4.55 0.98
CA ALA A 119 -3.21 3.55 0.36
C ALA A 119 -4.67 3.93 0.59
N VAL A 120 -5.45 4.01 -0.48
CA VAL A 120 -6.88 4.30 -0.38
C VAL A 120 -7.63 2.97 -0.30
N VAL A 121 -8.47 2.81 0.70
CA VAL A 121 -9.29 1.60 0.90
C VAL A 121 -10.75 2.00 0.80
N THR A 122 -11.44 1.41 -0.15
CA THR A 122 -12.86 1.65 -0.42
C THR A 122 -13.73 0.85 0.57
N PRO A 123 -14.99 1.25 0.79
CA PRO A 123 -15.82 0.69 1.86
C PRO A 123 -16.10 -0.82 1.73
N GLU A 124 -16.14 -1.36 0.52
CA GLU A 124 -16.24 -2.80 0.25
C GLU A 124 -15.01 -3.61 0.72
N HIS A 125 -13.95 -2.93 1.15
CA HIS A 125 -12.73 -3.50 1.68
C HIS A 125 -12.47 -3.15 3.15
N PHE A 126 -13.42 -2.51 3.85
CA PHE A 126 -13.33 -2.37 5.29
C PHE A 126 -13.39 -3.73 6.00
N GLY A 127 -12.66 -3.86 7.10
CA GLY A 127 -12.41 -5.11 7.81
C GLY A 127 -11.28 -5.95 7.22
N LYS A 128 -10.68 -5.52 6.10
CA LYS A 128 -9.45 -6.12 5.55
C LYS A 128 -8.21 -5.46 6.13
N TYR A 129 -7.09 -6.15 5.96
CA TYR A 129 -5.78 -5.63 6.31
C TYR A 129 -5.10 -4.99 5.10
N VAL A 130 -4.39 -3.88 5.29
CA VAL A 130 -3.60 -3.21 4.26
C VAL A 130 -2.12 -3.22 4.62
N TYR A 131 -1.27 -3.45 3.63
CA TYR A 131 0.18 -3.36 3.78
C TYR A 131 0.83 -2.92 2.47
N ILE A 132 2.13 -2.60 2.52
CA ILE A 132 2.89 -2.19 1.33
C ILE A 132 4.09 -3.10 1.09
N ARG A 133 4.47 -3.19 -0.19
CA ARG A 133 5.79 -3.64 -0.64
C ARG A 133 6.49 -2.51 -1.39
N ILE A 134 7.80 -2.41 -1.22
CA ILE A 134 8.68 -1.57 -2.04
C ILE A 134 9.49 -2.50 -2.93
N PHE A 135 9.46 -2.27 -4.24
CA PHE A 135 10.16 -3.06 -5.25
C PHE A 135 11.41 -2.33 -5.71
N ASN A 136 12.52 -3.04 -5.92
CA ASN A 136 13.80 -2.44 -6.34
C ASN A 136 13.85 -2.04 -7.84
N ALA A 137 12.73 -1.56 -8.39
CA ALA A 137 12.60 -1.13 -9.77
C ALA A 137 11.42 -0.15 -9.94
N HIS A 138 11.42 0.59 -11.04
CA HIS A 138 10.36 1.54 -11.41
C HIS A 138 9.15 0.85 -12.06
N LYS A 139 9.30 -0.41 -12.49
CA LYS A 139 8.21 -1.27 -12.99
C LYS A 139 8.29 -2.63 -12.32
N LEU A 140 7.13 -3.24 -12.10
CA LEU A 140 7.05 -4.56 -11.46
C LEU A 140 7.75 -5.65 -12.30
N GLU A 141 7.67 -5.58 -13.62
CA GLU A 141 8.30 -6.55 -14.53
C GLU A 141 9.84 -6.53 -14.50
N ASP A 142 10.44 -5.41 -14.08
CA ASP A 142 11.88 -5.23 -13.95
C ASP A 142 12.38 -5.49 -12.52
N ALA A 143 11.45 -5.65 -11.56
CA ALA A 143 11.79 -5.86 -10.16
C ALA A 143 12.39 -7.26 -9.95
N THR A 144 13.44 -7.33 -9.14
CA THR A 144 14.08 -8.60 -8.76
C THR A 144 13.88 -8.91 -7.28
N LYS A 145 13.77 -7.86 -6.46
CA LYS A 145 13.57 -7.96 -5.03
C LYS A 145 12.51 -6.99 -4.54
N TYR A 146 12.02 -7.27 -3.34
CA TYR A 146 11.12 -6.39 -2.62
C TYR A 146 11.41 -6.43 -1.12
N MET A 147 11.04 -5.35 -0.44
CA MET A 147 10.87 -5.31 1.01
C MET A 147 9.40 -5.12 1.34
N VAL A 148 8.96 -5.63 2.50
CA VAL A 148 7.55 -5.69 2.89
C VAL A 148 7.39 -5.35 4.35
N LEU A 149 6.25 -4.73 4.71
CA LEU A 149 5.94 -4.53 6.13
C LEU A 149 5.91 -5.87 6.86
N HIS A 150 6.32 -5.87 8.13
CA HIS A 150 6.24 -7.07 8.96
C HIS A 150 4.80 -7.36 9.39
N THR A 151 4.06 -6.31 9.78
CA THR A 151 2.67 -6.41 10.24
C THR A 151 1.74 -5.63 9.32
N PRO A 152 0.65 -6.21 8.82
CA PRO A 152 -0.35 -5.47 8.04
C PRO A 152 -1.32 -4.72 8.98
N ILE A 153 -2.00 -3.68 8.47
CA ILE A 153 -2.82 -2.76 9.26
C ILE A 153 -4.30 -3.06 9.02
N LEU A 154 -5.07 -3.36 10.07
CA LEU A 154 -6.53 -3.52 9.95
C LEU A 154 -7.20 -2.18 9.64
N VAL A 155 -8.03 -2.14 8.60
CA VAL A 155 -8.82 -0.97 8.22
C VAL A 155 -10.25 -1.13 8.70
N GLU A 156 -10.56 -0.60 9.88
CA GLU A 156 -11.87 -0.82 10.53
C GLU A 156 -13.00 0.08 9.99
N GLY A 157 -12.68 1.15 9.25
CA GLY A 157 -13.69 2.07 8.74
C GLY A 157 -13.10 3.30 8.04
N GLU A 158 -14.00 4.24 7.73
CA GLU A 158 -13.75 5.43 6.94
C GLU A 158 -12.79 6.46 7.58
N GLY A 159 -12.30 7.37 6.74
CA GLY A 159 -11.52 8.53 7.16
C GLY A 159 -10.00 8.35 7.14
N PRO A 160 -9.23 9.41 7.43
CA PRO A 160 -7.78 9.34 7.41
C PRO A 160 -7.27 8.50 8.59
N GLN A 161 -6.61 7.40 8.27
CA GLN A 161 -5.88 6.57 9.23
C GLN A 161 -4.38 6.85 9.01
N SER A 162 -3.78 7.67 9.86
CA SER A 162 -2.34 7.91 9.80
C SER A 162 -1.63 6.85 10.62
N THR A 163 -0.89 5.97 9.96
CA THR A 163 -0.16 4.89 10.62
C THR A 163 1.34 5.15 10.55
N THR A 164 1.96 5.29 11.71
CA THR A 164 3.41 5.41 11.82
C THR A 164 3.99 4.01 11.71
N ILE A 165 4.68 3.70 10.61
CA ILE A 165 5.14 2.32 10.34
C ILE A 165 6.30 1.93 11.24
N ILE A 166 7.14 2.88 11.65
CA ILE A 166 8.22 2.65 12.62
C ILE A 166 7.91 3.43 13.89
N PRO A 167 7.88 2.79 15.09
CA PRO A 167 8.38 1.44 15.37
C PRO A 167 7.35 0.30 15.28
N ASP A 168 6.06 0.62 15.12
CA ASP A 168 4.98 -0.31 15.50
C ASP A 168 4.66 -1.41 14.48
N TYR A 169 4.91 -1.18 13.19
CA TYR A 169 4.61 -2.14 12.11
C TYR A 169 5.86 -2.73 11.48
N GLY A 170 6.91 -1.92 11.33
CA GLY A 170 8.25 -2.31 10.89
C GLY A 170 8.32 -2.87 9.47
N TRP A 171 9.55 -3.05 9.01
CA TRP A 171 9.86 -3.87 7.85
C TRP A 171 10.16 -5.29 8.31
N ASP A 172 9.83 -6.28 7.50
CA ASP A 172 10.38 -7.61 7.69
C ASP A 172 11.90 -7.56 7.50
N MET A 173 12.66 -8.16 8.41
CA MET A 173 14.12 -8.01 8.49
C MET A 173 14.88 -9.29 8.12
N ASP A 174 14.20 -10.44 7.94
CA ASP A 174 14.87 -11.73 7.72
C ASP A 174 14.33 -12.52 6.50
N PRO A 175 14.86 -12.26 5.29
CA PRO A 175 15.74 -11.14 4.94
C PRO A 175 14.93 -9.85 4.68
N VAL A 176 15.58 -8.70 4.85
CA VAL A 176 15.01 -7.37 4.48
C VAL A 176 14.55 -7.36 3.02
N TRP A 177 15.46 -7.78 2.13
CA TRP A 177 15.23 -7.83 0.69
C TRP A 177 14.97 -9.27 0.26
N LYS A 178 13.72 -9.53 -0.09
CA LYS A 178 13.24 -10.84 -0.55
C LYS A 178 13.28 -10.90 -2.07
N TRP A 179 13.76 -12.02 -2.61
CA TRP A 179 13.73 -12.26 -4.05
C TRP A 179 12.30 -12.55 -4.52
N ILE A 180 11.92 -11.98 -5.66
CA ILE A 180 10.67 -12.35 -6.37
C ILE A 180 10.83 -13.75 -6.99
N GLU A 181 11.93 -13.92 -7.72
CA GLU A 181 12.40 -15.21 -8.23
C GLU A 181 13.83 -15.39 -7.75
N ALA A 182 14.14 -16.58 -7.20
CA ALA A 182 15.50 -16.86 -6.77
C ALA A 182 16.48 -16.73 -7.95
N PRO A 183 17.66 -16.12 -7.75
CA PRO A 183 18.66 -16.05 -8.81
C PRO A 183 19.02 -17.47 -9.22
N ARG A 184 19.01 -17.74 -10.53
CA ARG A 184 19.48 -19.03 -11.05
C ARG A 184 20.94 -19.17 -10.67
N GLU A 185 21.27 -20.18 -9.88
CA GLU A 185 22.67 -20.57 -9.66
C GLU A 185 23.24 -20.99 -11.03
N TYR A 186 24.29 -20.30 -11.46
CA TYR A 186 25.07 -20.65 -12.65
C TYR A 186 26.31 -21.45 -12.26
#